data_AF-A0A428TVQ9-F1
#
_entry.id   AF-A0A428TVQ9-F1
#
_cell.length_a   1.000
_cell.length_b   1.000
_cell.length_c   1.000
_cell.angle_alpha   90.00
_cell.angle_beta   90.00
_cell.angle_gamma   90.00
#
_symmetry.space_group_name_H-M   'P 1'
#
loop_
_entity.id
_entity.type
_entity.pdbx_description
1 polymer ?
#
loop_
_entity_poly.entity_id
_entity_poly.type
_entity_poly.pdbx_seq_one_letter_code
_entity_poly.pdbx_strand_id
1 'polypeptide(L)'
;MISNVTFMGDQIQLSVRKRERLSAPKSRGGCVICKRGHIKCDEAKPKCSRCIKSNLECEYKKPEKKTKGCRPDRISQRIILPKEVLDEPSTLIIHPCNVTTSLDDSIAFESGLLWNSGSLQDQTRPWDTMMPRQASPLARVLESPDCLAIDMPLKSKELFHYFYVADQDSGVPHKDQRRDCLSFVTNNAHAFRSALIIASLHFVWNKGDLQQFKSTFLVHKVHSIRMVNEWMATKDSSLFTSIVRQIATLCFSELCFADVVSAETHLVGIMSLLDHKKQLGSSLTEEDLIEQELADRYFVFTYTCFVGFKSRLIEYLRRIDPTGNVYNITPDEAMTLTSSFLQSEAPTGALAIKLAALRLLPSFFNPMPIGVKMADIDGYYTILAMRELTAELDGARIKQRTEPNDSTAVFEAIWSNGVASKLLAQYVFSHTRSMSGKLPPSNGRQRFRTTWCGIQAAANMYLHHVVRMTEPGFLEQRAHHYMMYLFQRELTQLSAQLEEQDSDISRDFLFWHYFLGAIHMYKNDRESSTAEFFYGGIYDWSKVNGVTEWADAWAALRGVSWPAEYPDELTGQCVWERARFK
;
A
#
# COMPACT_ATOMS: atom_id res chain seq x y z
N MET A 1 36.30 71.76 6.96
CA MET A 1 36.14 72.67 5.81
C MET A 1 37.45 72.70 5.05
N ILE A 2 37.36 72.76 3.71
CA ILE A 2 38.44 72.92 2.70
C ILE A 2 39.38 71.68 2.61
N SER A 3 39.68 71.02 1.48
CA SER A 3 39.66 71.44 0.07
C SER A 3 39.61 70.21 -0.87
N ASN A 4 38.95 70.36 -2.01
CA ASN A 4 39.08 69.51 -3.20
C ASN A 4 40.43 69.76 -3.91
N VAL A 5 41.02 68.73 -4.51
CA VAL A 5 41.76 68.86 -5.79
C VAL A 5 41.48 67.63 -6.67
N THR A 6 41.00 67.94 -7.87
CA THR A 6 40.64 67.10 -9.02
C THR A 6 41.88 66.58 -9.77
N PHE A 7 41.79 65.39 -10.38
CA PHE A 7 42.45 65.16 -11.68
C PHE A 7 41.71 64.12 -12.54
N MET A 8 41.64 64.42 -13.83
CA MET A 8 40.88 63.77 -14.89
C MET A 8 41.55 62.49 -15.40
N GLY A 9 40.78 61.56 -16.00
CA GLY A 9 41.34 60.49 -16.82
C GLY A 9 40.37 59.37 -17.22
N ASP A 10 39.73 59.57 -18.37
CA ASP A 10 39.22 58.59 -19.36
C ASP A 10 38.39 57.36 -18.98
N GLN A 11 37.19 57.36 -19.56
CA GLN A 11 36.32 56.22 -19.78
C GLN A 11 36.93 55.28 -20.85
N ILE A 12 37.16 54.01 -20.49
CA ILE A 12 36.99 52.88 -21.42
C ILE A 12 36.24 51.77 -20.66
N GLN A 13 34.92 51.72 -20.86
CA GLN A 13 34.09 50.58 -20.46
C GLN A 13 34.40 49.37 -21.35
N LEU A 14 35.16 48.41 -20.83
CA LEU A 14 35.25 47.07 -21.41
C LEU A 14 34.03 46.25 -20.97
N SER A 15 33.09 46.01 -21.90
CA SER A 15 31.97 45.11 -21.68
C SER A 15 32.48 43.67 -21.51
N VAL A 16 32.42 43.12 -20.29
CA VAL A 16 32.62 41.69 -20.07
C VAL A 16 31.39 40.96 -20.60
N ARG A 17 31.43 40.56 -21.87
CA ARG A 17 30.46 39.60 -22.42
C ARG A 17 30.70 38.25 -21.74
N LYS A 18 29.77 37.83 -20.89
CA LYS A 18 29.68 36.46 -20.38
C LYS A 18 29.58 35.52 -21.59
N ARG A 19 30.61 34.69 -21.80
CA ARG A 19 30.64 33.71 -22.89
C ARG A 19 29.56 32.67 -22.62
N GLU A 20 28.41 32.82 -23.27
CA GLU A 20 27.40 31.76 -23.31
C GLU A 20 27.99 30.54 -24.01
N ARG A 21 27.96 29.38 -23.34
CA ARG A 21 28.29 28.11 -23.96
C ARG A 21 27.20 27.79 -24.97
N LEU A 22 27.49 27.98 -26.25
CA LEU A 22 26.68 27.44 -27.35
C LEU A 22 26.56 25.92 -27.14
N SER A 23 25.36 25.46 -26.77
CA SER A 23 25.04 24.04 -26.69
C SER A 23 24.91 23.49 -28.11
N ALA A 24 26.05 23.22 -28.75
CA ALA A 24 26.07 22.53 -30.02
C ALA A 24 25.48 21.11 -29.87
N PRO A 25 24.72 20.62 -30.86
CA PRO A 25 24.15 19.27 -30.82
C PRO A 25 25.26 18.23 -30.65
N LYS A 26 25.14 17.39 -29.62
CA LYS A 26 26.07 16.28 -29.37
C LYS A 26 26.00 15.31 -30.55
N SER A 27 27.13 15.06 -31.21
CA SER A 27 27.18 14.18 -32.36
C SER A 27 26.78 12.75 -31.95
N ARG A 28 25.73 12.22 -32.57
CA ARG A 28 25.20 10.89 -32.24
C ARG A 28 26.09 9.76 -32.80
N GLY A 29 26.97 10.06 -33.77
CA GLY A 29 27.82 9.09 -34.48
C GLY A 29 29.23 8.90 -33.94
N GLY A 30 29.65 9.63 -32.90
CA GLY A 30 31.01 9.54 -32.35
C GLY A 30 31.45 8.13 -31.92
N CYS A 31 32.74 7.83 -32.01
CA CYS A 31 33.32 6.56 -31.56
C CYS A 31 33.18 6.37 -30.04
N VAL A 32 33.30 5.14 -29.57
CA VAL A 32 33.12 4.77 -28.16
C VAL A 32 34.10 5.51 -27.25
N ILE A 33 35.36 5.65 -27.68
CA ILE A 33 36.42 6.31 -26.90
C ILE A 33 36.14 7.80 -26.71
N CYS A 34 35.82 8.53 -27.79
CA CYS A 34 35.52 9.96 -27.68
C CYS A 34 34.21 10.22 -26.92
N LYS A 35 33.21 9.32 -27.05
CA LYS A 35 31.98 9.38 -26.26
C LYS A 35 32.25 9.18 -24.77
N ARG A 36 33.07 8.19 -24.40
CA ARG A 36 33.46 7.92 -23.01
C ARG A 36 34.24 9.09 -22.42
N GLY A 37 35.11 9.73 -23.21
CA GLY A 37 35.86 10.91 -22.81
C GLY A 37 35.07 12.22 -22.81
N HIS A 38 33.78 12.21 -23.17
CA HIS A 38 32.94 13.42 -23.32
C HIS A 38 33.56 14.50 -24.23
N ILE A 39 34.29 14.10 -25.27
CA ILE A 39 34.95 15.00 -26.23
C ILE A 39 34.37 14.85 -27.64
N LYS A 40 34.43 15.92 -28.44
CA LYS A 40 33.95 15.92 -29.83
C LYS A 40 34.76 14.94 -30.68
N CYS A 41 34.06 14.06 -31.39
CA CYS A 41 34.58 13.14 -32.39
C CYS A 41 34.33 13.72 -33.79
N ASP A 42 35.29 13.56 -34.69
CA ASP A 42 35.19 13.94 -36.10
C ASP A 42 34.53 12.86 -36.98
N GLU A 43 34.17 11.70 -36.38
CA GLU A 43 33.42 10.60 -37.01
C GLU A 43 34.09 9.97 -38.25
N ALA A 44 35.36 10.29 -38.52
CA ALA A 44 36.15 9.66 -39.58
C ALA A 44 36.27 8.14 -39.34
N LYS A 45 36.11 7.37 -40.42
CA LYS A 45 36.19 5.89 -40.41
C LYS A 45 37.37 5.46 -41.29
N PRO A 46 38.13 4.40 -40.91
CA PRO A 46 37.85 3.45 -39.84
C PRO A 46 38.21 3.94 -38.43
N LYS A 47 39.12 4.91 -38.28
CA LYS A 47 39.50 5.52 -37.01
C LYS A 47 39.34 7.04 -37.07
N CYS A 48 38.86 7.65 -35.99
CA CYS A 48 38.71 9.10 -35.90
C CYS A 48 40.09 9.78 -35.74
N SER A 49 40.28 11.00 -36.26
CA SER A 49 41.59 11.67 -36.29
C SER A 49 42.19 11.84 -34.90
N ARG A 50 41.33 11.97 -33.89
CA ARG A 50 41.74 12.11 -32.49
C ARG A 50 42.29 10.82 -31.89
N CYS A 51 41.59 9.70 -32.12
CA CYS A 51 42.09 8.39 -31.68
C CYS A 51 43.37 8.00 -32.42
N ILE A 52 43.55 8.42 -33.68
CA ILE A 52 44.81 8.24 -34.43
C ILE A 52 45.96 8.99 -33.73
N LYS A 53 45.78 10.30 -33.46
CA LYS A 53 46.80 11.13 -32.82
C LYS A 53 47.14 10.68 -31.39
N SER A 54 46.16 10.16 -30.67
CA SER A 54 46.34 9.68 -29.29
C SER A 54 46.73 8.19 -29.21
N ASN A 55 46.93 7.52 -30.34
CA ASN A 55 47.19 6.07 -30.44
C ASN A 55 46.20 5.21 -29.62
N LEU A 56 44.92 5.55 -29.66
CA LEU A 56 43.84 4.85 -28.96
C LEU A 56 43.07 3.94 -29.93
N GLU A 57 42.60 2.80 -29.41
CA GLU A 57 41.79 1.85 -30.17
C GLU A 57 40.39 2.41 -30.45
N CYS A 58 40.18 2.89 -31.68
CA CYS A 58 38.95 3.55 -32.08
C CYS A 58 37.89 2.54 -32.50
N GLU A 59 36.86 2.36 -31.69
CA GLU A 59 35.74 1.48 -31.98
C GLU A 59 34.43 2.25 -32.22
N TYR A 60 33.69 1.90 -33.27
CA TYR A 60 32.32 2.38 -33.51
C TYR A 60 31.33 1.22 -33.28
N LYS A 61 30.34 1.41 -32.40
CA LYS A 61 29.30 0.39 -32.14
C LYS A 61 28.54 0.06 -33.42
N LYS A 62 28.48 -1.22 -33.78
CA LYS A 62 27.62 -1.71 -34.88
C LYS A 62 26.15 -1.66 -34.42
N PRO A 63 25.21 -1.24 -35.29
CA PRO A 63 23.79 -1.25 -34.93
C PRO A 63 23.31 -2.71 -34.81
N GLU A 64 22.89 -3.10 -33.60
CA GLU A 64 22.18 -4.36 -33.38
C GLU A 64 20.81 -4.31 -34.08
N LYS A 65 20.52 -5.31 -34.91
CA LYS A 65 19.24 -5.43 -35.62
C LYS A 65 18.14 -5.75 -34.61
N LYS A 66 17.39 -4.72 -34.19
CA LYS A 66 16.15 -4.88 -33.42
C LYS A 66 15.04 -5.37 -34.36
N THR A 67 14.50 -6.55 -34.07
CA THR A 67 13.22 -7.01 -34.62
C THR A 67 12.12 -5.99 -34.29
N LYS A 68 11.36 -5.59 -35.31
CA LYS A 68 10.31 -4.57 -35.21
C LYS A 68 9.08 -5.16 -34.51
N GLY A 69 8.97 -4.94 -33.21
CA GLY A 69 7.70 -4.98 -32.48
C GLY A 69 7.26 -3.54 -32.17
N CYS A 70 6.03 -3.18 -32.53
CA CYS A 70 5.43 -1.89 -32.22
C CYS A 70 5.41 -1.69 -30.70
N ARG A 71 6.05 -0.62 -30.19
CA ARG A 71 5.99 -0.22 -28.78
C ARG A 71 5.17 1.08 -28.67
N PRO A 72 4.08 1.12 -27.89
CA PRO A 72 3.61 2.38 -27.36
C PRO A 72 4.59 2.88 -26.27
N ASP A 73 4.65 4.20 -26.16
CA ASP A 73 5.56 4.99 -25.35
C ASP A 73 5.41 4.65 -23.84
N ARG A 74 6.39 3.96 -23.25
CA ARG A 74 6.46 3.72 -21.79
C ARG A 74 7.47 4.68 -21.17
N ILE A 75 6.98 5.60 -20.34
CA ILE A 75 7.77 6.28 -19.32
C ILE A 75 8.27 5.20 -18.35
N SER A 76 9.58 4.99 -18.28
CA SER A 76 10.21 4.02 -17.39
C SER A 76 9.97 4.41 -15.92
N GLN A 77 9.05 3.71 -15.27
CA GLN A 77 8.90 3.67 -13.81
C GLN A 77 10.10 2.88 -13.26
N ARG A 78 11.03 3.56 -12.57
CA ARG A 78 12.11 2.88 -11.86
C ARG A 78 11.57 2.35 -10.54
N ILE A 79 11.57 1.02 -10.43
CA ILE A 79 11.32 0.23 -9.23
C ILE A 79 12.32 0.63 -8.13
N ILE A 80 11.84 0.76 -6.88
CA ILE A 80 12.67 1.07 -5.72
C ILE A 80 13.22 -0.24 -5.16
N LEU A 81 14.51 -0.50 -5.35
CA LEU A 81 15.25 -1.56 -4.67
C LEU A 81 16.54 -0.98 -4.07
N PRO A 82 16.94 -1.38 -2.85
CA PRO A 82 18.29 -1.15 -2.37
C PRO A 82 19.29 -1.76 -3.34
N LYS A 83 20.36 -1.03 -3.64
CA LYS A 83 21.43 -1.52 -4.53
C LYS A 83 22.26 -2.56 -3.76
N GLU A 84 22.15 -3.83 -4.12
CA GLU A 84 23.07 -4.86 -3.65
C GLU A 84 24.50 -4.58 -4.17
N VAL A 85 25.47 -4.74 -3.27
CA VAL A 85 26.90 -4.76 -3.62
C VAL A 85 27.19 -6.19 -4.06
N LEU A 86 27.47 -6.36 -5.35
CA LEU A 86 27.82 -7.64 -5.97
C LEU A 86 29.25 -8.02 -5.59
N ASP A 87 29.40 -9.13 -4.86
CA ASP A 87 30.54 -10.05 -5.00
C ASP A 87 30.00 -11.34 -5.67
N GLU A 88 30.57 -11.68 -6.83
CA GLU A 88 30.21 -12.80 -7.73
C GLU A 88 31.24 -13.96 -7.58
N PRO A 89 31.01 -15.18 -8.15
CA PRO A 89 29.81 -16.02 -8.11
C PRO A 89 30.16 -17.53 -7.91
N SER A 90 29.18 -18.40 -7.77
CA SER A 90 29.32 -19.83 -8.11
C SER A 90 28.13 -20.28 -8.94
N THR A 91 28.46 -20.72 -10.16
CA THR A 91 27.59 -21.08 -11.28
C THR A 91 26.78 -22.36 -11.07
N LEU A 92 25.50 -22.33 -11.43
CA LEU A 92 24.78 -23.52 -11.91
C LEU A 92 24.08 -23.20 -13.23
N ILE A 93 24.49 -23.95 -14.25
CA ILE A 93 24.07 -23.89 -15.65
C ILE A 93 22.82 -24.75 -15.82
N ILE A 94 21.78 -24.23 -16.46
CA ILE A 94 20.69 -25.04 -17.04
C ILE A 94 20.54 -24.65 -18.51
N HIS A 95 20.72 -25.63 -19.39
CA HIS A 95 20.59 -25.53 -20.84
C HIS A 95 19.12 -25.44 -21.28
N PRO A 96 18.78 -24.66 -22.34
CA PRO A 96 17.48 -24.76 -22.99
C PRO A 96 17.42 -25.99 -23.91
N CYS A 97 16.36 -26.78 -23.78
CA CYS A 97 16.04 -27.87 -24.70
C CYS A 97 15.26 -27.33 -25.90
N ASN A 98 15.74 -27.64 -27.11
CA ASN A 98 15.08 -27.37 -28.38
C ASN A 98 13.89 -28.32 -28.58
N VAL A 99 12.76 -27.79 -29.04
CA VAL A 99 11.76 -28.58 -29.77
C VAL A 99 11.46 -27.85 -31.08
N THR A 100 11.76 -28.54 -32.17
CA THR A 100 11.45 -28.19 -33.56
C THR A 100 10.10 -28.77 -33.99
N THR A 101 9.59 -28.25 -35.12
CA THR A 101 8.46 -28.70 -35.98
C THR A 101 7.07 -28.18 -35.57
N SER A 102 6.19 -27.72 -36.46
CA SER A 102 6.23 -27.34 -37.90
C SER A 102 4.93 -26.59 -38.23
N LEU A 103 4.96 -25.71 -39.24
CA LEU A 103 3.83 -24.93 -39.78
C LEU A 103 2.71 -25.81 -40.38
N ASP A 104 1.46 -25.32 -40.37
CA ASP A 104 0.76 -24.80 -41.57
C ASP A 104 -0.64 -24.20 -41.24
N ASP A 105 -0.84 -22.94 -41.66
CA ASP A 105 -1.97 -22.31 -42.40
C ASP A 105 -3.44 -22.79 -42.18
N SER A 106 -4.52 -21.99 -42.14
CA SER A 106 -4.79 -20.60 -42.54
C SER A 106 -6.31 -20.24 -42.34
N ILE A 107 -6.63 -18.94 -42.35
CA ILE A 107 -7.91 -18.25 -42.71
C ILE A 107 -9.12 -18.29 -41.73
N ALA A 108 -9.53 -17.12 -41.21
CA ALA A 108 -10.75 -16.40 -41.64
C ALA A 108 -11.05 -15.18 -40.74
N PHE A 109 -11.11 -14.00 -41.37
CA PHE A 109 -11.55 -12.72 -40.83
C PHE A 109 -12.91 -12.42 -41.48
N GLU A 110 -13.96 -12.14 -40.70
CA GLU A 110 -15.00 -11.16 -41.05
C GLU A 110 -16.05 -10.95 -39.94
N SER A 111 -16.34 -9.67 -39.69
CA SER A 111 -17.66 -9.03 -39.47
C SER A 111 -18.58 -9.59 -38.36
N GLY A 112 -19.11 -8.83 -37.40
CA GLY A 112 -19.32 -7.40 -37.28
C GLY A 112 -20.67 -7.21 -36.57
N LEU A 113 -20.76 -6.34 -35.56
CA LEU A 113 -22.04 -5.77 -35.12
C LEU A 113 -21.84 -4.30 -34.76
N LEU A 114 -22.32 -3.46 -35.68
CA LEU A 114 -22.64 -2.05 -35.56
C LEU A 114 -23.52 -1.80 -34.33
N TRP A 115 -23.15 -0.82 -33.50
CA TRP A 115 -24.14 -0.04 -32.77
C TRP A 115 -24.24 1.35 -33.41
N ASN A 116 -25.44 1.61 -33.90
CA ASN A 116 -25.84 2.78 -34.68
C ASN A 116 -25.50 4.10 -33.99
N SER A 117 -24.98 5.02 -34.81
CA SER A 117 -24.90 6.45 -34.55
C SER A 117 -26.29 7.09 -34.76
N GLY A 118 -26.85 7.64 -33.69
CA GLY A 118 -28.03 8.51 -33.72
C GLY A 118 -27.63 9.97 -33.60
N SER A 119 -28.27 10.82 -34.39
CA SER A 119 -27.93 12.21 -34.69
C SER A 119 -27.83 13.18 -33.51
N LEU A 120 -26.86 14.08 -33.63
CA LEU A 120 -26.56 15.25 -32.82
C LEU A 120 -27.71 16.30 -32.87
N GLN A 121 -28.45 16.46 -31.78
CA GLN A 121 -29.20 17.69 -31.48
C GLN A 121 -29.01 18.07 -30.01
N ASP A 122 -28.43 19.26 -29.85
CA ASP A 122 -28.35 20.16 -28.70
C ASP A 122 -28.89 19.65 -27.34
N GLN A 123 -27.98 19.17 -26.48
CA GLN A 123 -28.25 19.00 -25.04
C GLN A 123 -27.07 19.56 -24.23
N THR A 124 -27.38 20.58 -23.45
CA THR A 124 -26.54 21.13 -22.38
C THR A 124 -25.91 20.04 -21.52
N ARG A 125 -24.63 20.21 -21.21
CA ARG A 125 -23.80 19.19 -20.57
C ARG A 125 -24.21 19.00 -19.08
N PRO A 126 -24.30 17.75 -18.57
CA PRO A 126 -24.77 17.46 -17.20
C PRO A 126 -23.98 18.08 -16.04
N TRP A 127 -22.79 18.65 -16.28
CA TRP A 127 -21.89 19.15 -15.25
C TRP A 127 -22.06 20.64 -14.88
N ASP A 128 -22.88 21.40 -15.62
CA ASP A 128 -23.14 22.81 -15.29
C ASP A 128 -24.04 22.97 -14.04
N THR A 129 -24.64 21.88 -13.55
CA THR A 129 -25.54 21.88 -12.39
C THR A 129 -24.85 21.58 -11.04
N MET A 130 -23.54 21.30 -11.00
CA MET A 130 -22.81 20.92 -9.77
C MET A 130 -22.23 22.09 -8.95
N MET A 131 -22.77 23.30 -9.06
CA MET A 131 -22.28 24.47 -8.30
C MET A 131 -23.33 25.01 -7.33
N PRO A 132 -23.36 24.56 -6.07
CA PRO A 132 -23.95 25.35 -4.99
C PRO A 132 -23.04 26.55 -4.70
N ARG A 133 -23.54 27.77 -4.91
CA ARG A 133 -22.88 29.03 -4.51
C ARG A 133 -22.94 29.22 -2.99
N GLN A 134 -22.23 28.42 -2.23
CA GLN A 134 -21.88 28.76 -0.85
C GLN A 134 -20.37 28.54 -0.65
N ALA A 135 -19.65 29.63 -0.42
CA ALA A 135 -18.20 29.62 -0.27
C ALA A 135 -17.80 28.84 0.99
N SER A 136 -17.25 27.64 0.81
CA SER A 136 -16.59 26.88 1.87
C SER A 136 -15.35 27.63 2.38
N PRO A 137 -14.95 27.49 3.66
CA PRO A 137 -13.66 27.97 4.17
C PRO A 137 -12.46 27.54 3.32
N LEU A 138 -12.53 26.36 2.69
CA LEU A 138 -11.48 25.84 1.81
C LEU A 138 -11.44 26.49 0.44
N ALA A 139 -12.56 27.06 -0.05
CA ALA A 139 -12.58 27.84 -1.28
C ALA A 139 -11.65 29.06 -1.16
N ARG A 140 -11.66 29.73 0.01
CA ARG A 140 -10.73 30.83 0.31
C ARG A 140 -9.26 30.39 0.38
N VAL A 141 -8.99 29.18 0.90
CA VAL A 141 -7.62 28.61 0.96
C VAL A 141 -7.11 28.25 -0.43
N LEU A 142 -7.96 27.68 -1.29
CA LEU A 142 -7.59 27.32 -2.67
C LEU A 142 -7.47 28.51 -3.63
N GLU A 143 -8.13 29.63 -3.29
CA GLU A 143 -8.05 30.91 -3.98
C GLU A 143 -6.77 31.70 -3.67
N SER A 144 -6.09 31.42 -2.54
CA SER A 144 -4.82 32.07 -2.16
C SER A 144 -3.61 31.16 -2.46
N PRO A 145 -2.92 31.34 -3.60
CA PRO A 145 -1.78 30.49 -3.98
C PRO A 145 -0.59 30.54 -3.00
N ASP A 146 -0.45 31.62 -2.21
CA ASP A 146 0.65 31.78 -1.25
C ASP A 146 0.50 30.93 0.03
N CYS A 147 -0.60 30.17 0.17
CA CYS A 147 -0.91 29.41 1.38
C CYS A 147 -0.73 27.89 1.24
N LEU A 148 -0.36 27.37 0.06
CA LEU A 148 -0.26 25.92 -0.19
C LEU A 148 1.19 25.43 -0.13
N ALA A 149 1.42 24.26 0.48
CA ALA A 149 2.76 23.70 0.64
C ALA A 149 3.40 23.15 -0.66
N ILE A 150 2.63 23.05 -1.75
CA ILE A 150 3.10 22.59 -3.06
C ILE A 150 2.47 23.41 -4.19
N ASP A 151 3.19 23.51 -5.30
CA ASP A 151 2.59 23.92 -6.56
C ASP A 151 1.45 22.97 -6.96
N MET A 152 0.42 23.52 -7.61
CA MET A 152 -0.76 22.76 -8.06
C MET A 152 -0.77 22.59 -9.59
N PRO A 153 0.12 21.75 -10.16
CA PRO A 153 0.25 21.58 -11.61
C PRO A 153 -0.96 20.87 -12.21
N LEU A 154 -1.15 21.01 -13.53
CA LEU A 154 -2.20 20.33 -14.29
C LEU A 154 -3.59 20.58 -13.65
N LYS A 155 -4.39 19.52 -13.43
CA LYS A 155 -5.73 19.60 -12.81
C LYS A 155 -5.72 19.29 -11.32
N SER A 156 -4.65 19.67 -10.60
CA SER A 156 -4.50 19.34 -9.17
C SER A 156 -5.55 20.02 -8.31
N LYS A 157 -5.89 21.29 -8.62
CA LYS A 157 -6.87 22.06 -7.83
C LYS A 157 -8.26 21.47 -7.96
N GLU A 158 -8.66 21.09 -9.16
CA GLU A 158 -9.95 20.49 -9.47
C GLU A 158 -10.07 19.10 -8.85
N LEU A 159 -9.00 18.29 -8.88
CA LEU A 159 -8.98 16.97 -8.24
C LEU A 159 -9.13 17.10 -6.72
N PHE A 160 -8.41 18.03 -6.10
CA PHE A 160 -8.52 18.26 -4.67
C PHE A 160 -9.90 18.80 -4.29
N HIS A 161 -10.45 19.72 -5.07
CA HIS A 161 -11.80 20.24 -4.86
C HIS A 161 -12.86 19.13 -4.96
N TYR A 162 -12.75 18.23 -5.97
CA TYR A 162 -13.60 17.04 -6.04
C TYR A 162 -13.52 16.21 -4.75
N PHE A 163 -12.29 15.94 -4.31
CA PHE A 163 -12.07 15.11 -3.13
C PHE A 163 -12.56 15.79 -1.85
N TYR A 164 -12.50 17.11 -1.77
CA TYR A 164 -13.08 17.87 -0.67
C TYR A 164 -14.61 17.90 -0.70
N VAL A 165 -15.24 18.16 -1.85
CA VAL A 165 -16.72 18.24 -1.95
C VAL A 165 -17.37 16.92 -1.61
N ALA A 166 -16.90 15.83 -2.20
CA ALA A 166 -17.56 14.56 -1.95
C ALA A 166 -17.40 14.10 -0.47
N ASP A 167 -16.50 14.71 0.33
CA ASP A 167 -16.40 14.45 1.78
C ASP A 167 -17.68 14.88 2.49
N GLN A 168 -18.24 16.00 2.06
CA GLN A 168 -19.45 16.61 2.61
C GLN A 168 -20.69 15.75 2.37
N ASP A 169 -20.74 14.99 1.27
CA ASP A 169 -21.89 14.19 0.85
C ASP A 169 -21.91 12.75 1.42
N SER A 170 -20.88 12.36 2.19
CA SER A 170 -20.63 10.94 2.51
C SER A 170 -21.58 10.29 3.53
N GLY A 171 -22.53 11.00 4.14
CA GLY A 171 -23.62 10.40 4.96
C GLY A 171 -23.23 9.61 6.23
N VAL A 172 -21.95 9.29 6.46
CA VAL A 172 -21.46 8.59 7.67
C VAL A 172 -21.62 9.48 8.93
N PRO A 173 -21.61 8.98 10.18
CA PRO A 173 -21.94 9.77 11.40
C PRO A 173 -20.81 10.54 12.10
N HIS A 174 -19.56 10.55 11.62
CA HIS A 174 -18.47 11.29 12.26
C HIS A 174 -18.31 12.71 11.70
N LYS A 175 -19.12 13.68 12.13
CA LYS A 175 -19.05 15.07 11.63
C LYS A 175 -17.80 15.83 12.11
N ASP A 176 -17.27 15.50 13.30
CA ASP A 176 -16.22 16.31 13.94
C ASP A 176 -14.78 15.97 13.48
N GLN A 177 -14.51 14.77 12.99
CA GLN A 177 -13.17 14.38 12.48
C GLN A 177 -12.96 14.62 10.98
N ARG A 178 -14.03 14.83 10.20
CA ARG A 178 -13.98 14.88 8.73
C ARG A 178 -13.53 16.22 8.15
N ARG A 179 -13.97 17.34 8.75
CA ARG A 179 -13.63 18.69 8.25
C ARG A 179 -12.16 19.07 8.46
N ASP A 180 -11.48 18.40 9.38
CA ASP A 180 -10.15 18.77 9.84
C ASP A 180 -9.03 18.09 9.05
N CYS A 181 -9.16 16.82 8.64
CA CYS A 181 -8.05 16.06 8.05
C CYS A 181 -7.51 16.67 6.74
N LEU A 182 -8.39 17.10 5.83
CA LEU A 182 -7.98 17.70 4.55
C LEU A 182 -7.41 19.12 4.70
N SER A 183 -7.76 19.83 5.78
CA SER A 183 -7.20 21.15 6.06
C SER A 183 -5.77 21.09 6.59
N PHE A 184 -5.42 20.05 7.35
CA PHE A 184 -4.07 19.89 7.88
C PHE A 184 -3.07 19.47 6.82
N VAL A 185 -3.48 18.66 5.84
CA VAL A 185 -2.55 18.18 4.81
C VAL A 185 -2.06 19.29 3.87
N THR A 186 -2.81 20.38 3.66
CA THR A 186 -2.42 21.46 2.72
C THR A 186 -1.16 22.21 3.14
N ASN A 187 -0.82 22.15 4.44
CA ASN A 187 0.37 22.81 5.02
C ASN A 187 1.62 21.91 5.01
N ASN A 188 1.48 20.63 4.68
CA ASN A 188 2.61 19.69 4.61
C ASN A 188 2.77 19.18 3.17
N ALA A 189 3.91 19.49 2.56
CA ALA A 189 4.15 19.21 1.14
C ALA A 189 4.03 17.71 0.77
N HIS A 190 4.33 16.81 1.71
CA HIS A 190 4.32 15.37 1.50
C HIS A 190 2.93 14.79 1.72
N ALA A 191 2.29 15.18 2.83
CA ALA A 191 0.93 14.78 3.13
C ALA A 191 -0.04 15.28 2.05
N PHE A 192 0.17 16.50 1.53
CA PHE A 192 -0.69 17.06 0.47
C PHE A 192 -0.58 16.25 -0.83
N ARG A 193 0.64 15.87 -1.24
CA ARG A 193 0.84 15.03 -2.43
C ARG A 193 0.22 13.65 -2.25
N SER A 194 0.40 13.03 -1.09
CA SER A 194 -0.28 11.76 -0.77
C SER A 194 -1.80 11.91 -0.82
N ALA A 195 -2.35 13.00 -0.30
CA ALA A 195 -3.78 13.28 -0.40
C ALA A 195 -4.27 13.43 -1.86
N LEU A 196 -3.48 14.01 -2.76
CA LEU A 196 -3.80 14.08 -4.20
C LEU A 196 -3.74 12.71 -4.89
N ILE A 197 -2.82 11.84 -4.47
CA ILE A 197 -2.78 10.44 -4.92
C ILE A 197 -4.03 9.70 -4.44
N ILE A 198 -4.42 9.85 -3.17
CA ILE A 198 -5.66 9.23 -2.64
C ILE A 198 -6.91 9.82 -3.30
N ALA A 199 -6.93 11.13 -3.59
CA ALA A 199 -8.01 11.77 -4.34
C ALA A 199 -8.19 11.15 -5.73
N SER A 200 -7.09 10.81 -6.39
CA SER A 200 -7.08 10.10 -7.68
C SER A 200 -7.73 8.71 -7.55
N LEU A 201 -7.39 7.97 -6.50
CA LEU A 201 -8.00 6.66 -6.21
C LEU A 201 -9.49 6.77 -5.92
N HIS A 202 -9.87 7.72 -5.06
CA HIS A 202 -11.28 8.01 -4.76
C HIS A 202 -12.06 8.42 -6.01
N PHE A 203 -11.42 9.13 -6.96
CA PHE A 203 -12.04 9.45 -8.24
C PHE A 203 -12.30 8.20 -9.07
N VAL A 204 -11.28 7.35 -9.27
CA VAL A 204 -11.41 6.10 -10.05
C VAL A 204 -12.46 5.17 -9.45
N TRP A 205 -12.45 4.96 -8.13
CA TRP A 205 -13.40 4.03 -7.51
C TRP A 205 -14.85 4.52 -7.57
N ASN A 206 -15.05 5.84 -7.62
CA ASN A 206 -16.38 6.43 -7.71
C ASN A 206 -16.86 6.61 -9.16
N LYS A 207 -15.95 6.93 -10.09
CA LYS A 207 -16.28 7.33 -11.47
C LYS A 207 -15.87 6.29 -12.53
N GLY A 208 -15.21 5.22 -12.13
CA GLY A 208 -14.79 4.09 -12.97
C GLY A 208 -13.45 4.27 -13.68
N ASP A 209 -13.07 5.49 -14.03
CA ASP A 209 -11.78 5.77 -14.67
C ASP A 209 -11.21 7.13 -14.21
N LEU A 210 -9.90 7.26 -14.34
CA LEU A 210 -9.10 8.42 -13.97
C LEU A 210 -9.31 9.59 -14.95
N GLN A 211 -9.77 9.30 -16.17
CA GLN A 211 -10.22 10.26 -17.17
C GLN A 211 -9.21 11.42 -17.31
N GLN A 212 -9.69 12.66 -17.14
CA GLN A 212 -8.91 13.89 -17.24
C GLN A 212 -7.81 14.05 -16.16
N PHE A 213 -7.81 13.25 -15.10
CA PHE A 213 -6.87 13.36 -13.98
C PHE A 213 -5.65 12.44 -14.12
N LYS A 214 -5.55 11.63 -15.18
CA LYS A 214 -4.43 10.69 -15.37
C LYS A 214 -3.06 11.35 -15.29
N SER A 215 -2.85 12.47 -15.99
CA SER A 215 -1.59 13.19 -15.95
C SER A 215 -1.31 13.81 -14.57
N THR A 216 -2.36 14.27 -13.87
CA THR A 216 -2.29 14.81 -12.51
C THR A 216 -1.84 13.74 -11.51
N PHE A 217 -2.42 12.55 -11.56
CA PHE A 217 -2.00 11.42 -10.74
C PHE A 217 -0.53 11.06 -10.99
N LEU A 218 -0.14 10.93 -12.26
CA LEU A 218 1.22 10.52 -12.62
C LEU A 218 2.28 11.53 -12.18
N VAL A 219 2.03 12.84 -12.27
CA VAL A 219 3.02 13.84 -11.85
C VAL A 219 3.28 13.78 -10.35
N HIS A 220 2.24 13.65 -9.52
CA HIS A 220 2.38 13.55 -8.07
C HIS A 220 3.04 12.24 -7.66
N LYS A 221 2.68 11.13 -8.29
CA LYS A 221 3.33 9.82 -8.09
C LYS A 221 4.82 9.87 -8.40
N VAL A 222 5.20 10.39 -9.57
CA VAL A 222 6.62 10.52 -9.97
C VAL A 222 7.39 11.40 -8.99
N HIS A 223 6.78 12.49 -8.51
CA HIS A 223 7.39 13.36 -7.52
C HIS A 223 7.61 12.64 -6.18
N SER A 224 6.60 11.89 -5.70
CA SER A 224 6.74 11.06 -4.49
C SER A 224 7.88 10.04 -4.60
N ILE A 225 8.06 9.40 -5.76
CA ILE A 225 9.17 8.46 -5.99
C ILE A 225 10.53 9.19 -5.93
N ARG A 226 10.65 10.36 -6.58
CA ARG A 226 11.90 11.15 -6.56
C ARG A 226 12.29 11.55 -5.14
N MET A 227 11.32 12.02 -4.38
CA MET A 227 11.48 12.45 -3.00
C MET A 227 11.96 11.31 -2.09
N VAL A 228 11.37 10.11 -2.21
CA VAL A 228 11.84 8.93 -1.46
C VAL A 228 13.30 8.61 -1.80
N ASN A 229 13.67 8.65 -3.08
CA ASN A 229 15.04 8.41 -3.51
C ASN A 229 16.03 9.45 -2.97
N GLU A 230 15.63 10.72 -2.94
CA GLU A 230 16.43 11.81 -2.37
C GLU A 230 16.63 11.61 -0.86
N TRP A 231 15.57 11.30 -0.11
CA TRP A 231 15.64 11.03 1.33
C TRP A 231 16.52 9.82 1.65
N MET A 232 16.34 8.71 0.93
CA MET A 232 17.18 7.52 1.12
C MET A 232 18.67 7.81 0.84
N ALA A 233 18.98 8.75 -0.06
CA ALA A 233 20.36 9.14 -0.35
C ALA A 233 21.00 9.95 0.79
N THR A 234 20.21 10.69 1.58
CA THR A 234 20.73 11.49 2.71
C THR A 234 21.22 10.63 3.89
N LYS A 235 20.66 9.42 4.04
CA LYS A 235 20.87 8.54 5.20
C LYS A 235 20.50 9.18 6.55
N ASP A 236 19.63 10.17 6.55
CA ASP A 236 19.08 10.79 7.76
C ASP A 236 18.05 9.85 8.41
N SER A 237 18.32 9.42 9.65
CA SER A 237 17.46 8.52 10.40
C SER A 237 16.11 9.14 10.78
N SER A 238 16.03 10.47 10.90
CA SER A 238 14.78 11.18 11.21
C SER A 238 13.74 11.06 10.09
N LEU A 239 14.18 10.77 8.87
CA LEU A 239 13.31 10.60 7.71
C LEU A 239 12.72 9.19 7.60
N PHE A 240 13.11 8.25 8.47
CA PHE A 240 12.72 6.85 8.39
C PHE A 240 11.21 6.64 8.20
N THR A 241 10.41 7.18 9.12
CA THR A 241 8.95 7.00 9.08
C THR A 241 8.35 7.72 7.88
N SER A 242 8.90 8.87 7.49
CA SER A 242 8.48 9.57 6.28
C SER A 242 8.75 8.76 5.01
N ILE A 243 9.88 8.05 4.94
CA ILE A 243 10.20 7.13 3.86
C ILE A 243 9.21 5.97 3.84
N VAL A 244 9.02 5.28 4.98
CA VAL A 244 8.09 4.15 5.11
C VAL A 244 6.67 4.57 4.71
N ARG A 245 6.17 5.70 5.25
CA ARG A 245 4.87 6.30 4.92
C ARG A 245 4.70 6.54 3.42
N GLN A 246 5.71 7.11 2.77
CA GLN A 246 5.62 7.45 1.36
C GLN A 246 5.69 6.21 0.47
N ILE A 247 6.51 5.21 0.81
CA ILE A 247 6.54 3.92 0.12
C ILE A 247 5.22 3.17 0.32
N ALA A 248 4.64 3.21 1.52
CA ALA A 248 3.34 2.60 1.81
C ALA A 248 2.21 3.25 0.98
N THR A 249 2.22 4.58 0.87
CA THR A 249 1.27 5.30 0.00
C THR A 249 1.42 4.88 -1.46
N LEU A 250 2.67 4.76 -1.95
CA LEU A 250 2.94 4.30 -3.32
C LEU A 250 2.45 2.86 -3.50
N CYS A 251 2.81 1.95 -2.60
CA CYS A 251 2.36 0.56 -2.60
C CYS A 251 0.84 0.44 -2.68
N PHE A 252 0.12 1.15 -1.80
CA PHE A 252 -1.33 1.16 -1.79
C PHE A 252 -1.90 1.72 -3.10
N SER A 253 -1.29 2.78 -3.65
CA SER A 253 -1.72 3.34 -4.93
C SER A 253 -1.52 2.36 -6.09
N GLU A 254 -0.36 1.69 -6.19
CA GLU A 254 -0.09 0.69 -7.23
C GLU A 254 -1.10 -0.45 -7.16
N LEU A 255 -1.38 -0.92 -5.94
CA LEU A 255 -2.36 -1.97 -5.71
C LEU A 255 -3.76 -1.57 -6.18
N CYS A 256 -4.20 -0.35 -5.88
CA CYS A 256 -5.50 0.15 -6.30
C CYS A 256 -5.58 0.40 -7.81
N PHE A 257 -4.44 0.56 -8.49
CA PHE A 257 -4.31 0.56 -9.95
C PHE A 257 -3.97 -0.83 -10.52
N ALA A 258 -4.16 -1.88 -9.70
CA ALA A 258 -3.96 -3.27 -10.06
C ALA A 258 -2.54 -3.63 -10.57
N ASP A 259 -1.53 -2.82 -10.24
CA ASP A 259 -0.11 -3.13 -10.48
C ASP A 259 0.45 -3.90 -9.27
N VAL A 260 0.12 -5.19 -9.21
CA VAL A 260 0.47 -6.08 -8.10
C VAL A 260 1.99 -6.26 -7.97
N VAL A 261 2.73 -6.27 -9.08
CA VAL A 261 4.20 -6.46 -9.07
C VAL A 261 4.90 -5.25 -8.46
N SER A 262 4.50 -4.04 -8.86
CA SER A 262 5.06 -2.81 -8.27
C SER A 262 4.69 -2.70 -6.80
N ALA A 263 3.44 -2.99 -6.44
CA ALA A 263 2.98 -3.01 -5.04
C ALA A 263 3.79 -4.00 -4.18
N GLU A 264 3.98 -5.23 -4.66
CA GLU A 264 4.79 -6.24 -3.97
C GLU A 264 6.22 -5.76 -3.74
N THR A 265 6.82 -5.12 -4.74
CA THR A 265 8.19 -4.59 -4.60
C THR A 265 8.28 -3.49 -3.56
N HIS A 266 7.31 -2.58 -3.51
CA HIS A 266 7.25 -1.56 -2.47
C HIS A 266 7.09 -2.16 -1.07
N LEU A 267 6.25 -3.18 -0.93
CA LEU A 267 6.03 -3.86 0.34
C LEU A 267 7.30 -4.58 0.83
N VAL A 268 8.01 -5.27 -0.07
CA VAL A 268 9.33 -5.86 0.24
C VAL A 268 10.31 -4.78 0.71
N GLY A 269 10.33 -3.62 0.04
CA GLY A 269 11.17 -2.49 0.44
C GLY A 269 10.85 -1.97 1.84
N ILE A 270 9.57 -1.82 2.19
CA ILE A 270 9.14 -1.43 3.55
C ILE A 270 9.64 -2.44 4.58
N MET A 271 9.48 -3.73 4.32
CA MET A 271 9.89 -4.79 5.23
C MET A 271 11.40 -4.77 5.47
N SER A 272 12.20 -4.63 4.41
CA SER A 272 13.67 -4.51 4.54
C SER A 272 14.08 -3.28 5.36
N LEU A 273 13.38 -2.14 5.24
CA LEU A 273 13.64 -0.95 6.04
C LEU A 273 13.32 -1.19 7.52
N LEU A 274 12.18 -1.82 7.81
CA LEU A 274 11.74 -2.11 9.18
C LEU A 274 12.65 -3.11 9.88
N ASP A 275 13.06 -4.17 9.18
CA ASP A 275 14.03 -5.15 9.71
C ASP A 275 15.38 -4.49 10.02
N HIS A 276 15.84 -3.59 9.16
CA HIS A 276 17.07 -2.84 9.41
C HIS A 276 16.94 -1.93 10.64
N LYS A 277 15.83 -1.21 10.80
CA LYS A 277 15.59 -0.37 11.99
C LYS A 277 15.53 -1.20 13.27
N LYS A 278 14.88 -2.37 13.23
CA LYS A 278 14.83 -3.31 14.36
C LYS A 278 16.23 -3.73 14.82
N GLN A 279 17.16 -3.97 13.89
CA GLN A 279 18.52 -4.39 14.21
C GLN A 279 19.39 -3.29 14.84
N LEU A 280 19.07 -2.00 14.63
CA LEU A 280 19.88 -0.90 15.17
C LEU A 280 19.78 -0.73 16.70
N GLY A 281 18.78 -1.32 17.36
CA GLY A 281 18.79 -1.58 18.81
C GLY A 281 19.10 -0.40 19.73
N SER A 282 18.68 0.82 19.41
CA SER A 282 18.95 2.02 20.23
C SER A 282 17.91 2.23 21.32
N SER A 283 18.32 2.83 22.45
CA SER A 283 17.38 3.37 23.46
C SER A 283 16.46 4.38 22.79
N LEU A 284 15.16 4.04 22.69
CA LEU A 284 14.18 4.86 22.00
C LEU A 284 13.73 6.01 22.89
N THR A 285 13.71 7.22 22.34
CA THR A 285 12.99 8.34 22.95
C THR A 285 11.47 8.15 22.80
N GLU A 286 10.68 8.95 23.51
CA GLU A 286 9.21 8.94 23.34
C GLU A 286 8.79 9.31 21.90
N GLU A 287 9.52 10.22 21.26
CA GLU A 287 9.31 10.57 19.85
C GLU A 287 9.63 9.38 18.94
N ASP A 288 10.72 8.65 19.19
CA ASP A 288 11.08 7.46 18.42
C ASP A 288 10.03 6.35 18.50
N LEU A 289 9.36 6.20 19.65
CA LEU A 289 8.29 5.23 19.86
C LEU A 289 7.05 5.57 19.02
N ILE A 290 6.65 6.84 18.97
CA ILE A 290 5.53 7.30 18.14
C ILE A 290 5.85 7.09 16.66
N GLU A 291 7.06 7.45 16.25
CA GLU A 291 7.55 7.27 14.87
C GLU A 291 7.59 5.79 14.48
N GLN A 292 8.02 4.91 15.39
CA GLN A 292 7.97 3.46 15.18
C GLN A 292 6.52 2.95 15.07
N GLU A 293 5.63 3.37 15.97
CA GLU A 293 4.22 2.96 15.93
C GLU A 293 3.54 3.38 14.62
N LEU A 294 3.82 4.58 14.11
CA LEU A 294 3.33 5.02 12.80
C LEU A 294 3.86 4.15 11.66
N ALA A 295 5.16 3.85 11.65
CA ALA A 295 5.77 2.97 10.67
C ALA A 295 5.14 1.57 10.67
N ASP A 296 4.86 1.02 11.86
CA ASP A 296 4.18 -0.26 12.05
C ASP A 296 2.75 -0.21 11.50
N ARG A 297 2.01 0.86 11.80
CA ARG A 297 0.65 1.07 11.29
C ARG A 297 0.62 1.12 9.76
N TYR A 298 1.60 1.79 9.13
CA TYR A 298 1.72 1.82 7.67
C TYR A 298 1.99 0.44 7.07
N PHE A 299 2.89 -0.32 7.69
CA PHE A 299 3.21 -1.66 7.25
C PHE A 299 1.98 -2.58 7.33
N VAL A 300 1.36 -2.67 8.50
CA VAL A 300 0.21 -3.56 8.72
C VAL A 300 -0.93 -3.23 7.77
N PHE A 301 -1.29 -1.94 7.64
CA PHE A 301 -2.35 -1.53 6.73
C PHE A 301 -2.04 -1.90 5.27
N THR A 302 -0.82 -1.60 4.82
CA THR A 302 -0.40 -1.85 3.43
C THR A 302 -0.33 -3.34 3.14
N TYR A 303 0.21 -4.13 4.07
CA TYR A 303 0.28 -5.58 4.00
C TYR A 303 -1.13 -6.19 3.88
N THR A 304 -2.07 -5.78 4.74
CA THR A 304 -3.46 -6.27 4.69
C THR A 304 -4.13 -5.95 3.37
N CYS A 305 -3.99 -4.71 2.87
CA CYS A 305 -4.53 -4.33 1.57
C CYS A 305 -3.97 -5.23 0.47
N PHE A 306 -2.64 -5.40 0.44
CA PHE A 306 -1.94 -6.20 -0.55
C PHE A 306 -2.42 -7.65 -0.55
N VAL A 307 -2.39 -8.31 0.61
CA VAL A 307 -2.76 -9.71 0.75
C VAL A 307 -4.24 -9.91 0.38
N GLY A 308 -5.13 -9.04 0.84
CA GLY A 308 -6.55 -9.11 0.51
C GLY A 308 -6.81 -8.95 -1.00
N PHE A 309 -6.22 -7.94 -1.63
CA PHE A 309 -6.39 -7.70 -3.07
C PHE A 309 -5.80 -8.81 -3.92
N LYS A 310 -4.58 -9.27 -3.60
CA LYS A 310 -3.92 -10.39 -4.27
C LYS A 310 -4.75 -11.68 -4.16
N SER A 311 -5.26 -11.98 -2.96
CA SER A 311 -6.08 -13.17 -2.72
C SER A 311 -7.37 -13.12 -3.52
N ARG A 312 -8.05 -11.97 -3.58
CA ARG A 312 -9.25 -11.77 -4.40
C ARG A 312 -8.98 -12.02 -5.88
N LEU A 313 -7.88 -11.51 -6.42
CA LEU A 313 -7.52 -11.72 -7.82
C LEU A 313 -7.18 -13.18 -8.11
N ILE A 314 -6.33 -13.80 -7.29
CA ILE A 314 -5.96 -15.22 -7.44
C ILE A 314 -7.21 -16.10 -7.42
N GLU A 315 -8.09 -15.88 -6.46
CA GLU A 315 -9.32 -16.66 -6.29
C GLU A 315 -10.27 -16.48 -7.48
N TYR A 316 -10.38 -15.27 -8.04
CA TYR A 316 -11.14 -15.04 -9.26
C TYR A 316 -10.53 -15.75 -10.48
N LEU A 317 -9.21 -15.61 -10.66
CA LEU A 317 -8.50 -16.19 -11.81
C LEU A 317 -8.59 -17.72 -11.81
N ARG A 318 -8.46 -18.35 -10.64
CA ARG A 318 -8.57 -19.81 -10.47
C ARG A 318 -9.93 -20.38 -10.85
N ARG A 319 -11.00 -19.56 -10.84
CA ARG A 319 -12.31 -20.00 -11.35
C ARG A 319 -12.36 -20.14 -12.86
N ILE A 320 -11.63 -19.27 -13.56
CA ILE A 320 -11.61 -19.25 -15.02
C ILE A 320 -10.58 -20.29 -15.51
N ASP A 321 -9.41 -20.28 -14.89
CA ASP A 321 -8.29 -21.17 -15.20
C ASP A 321 -7.66 -21.62 -13.88
N PRO A 322 -7.67 -22.92 -13.54
CA PRO A 322 -7.05 -23.44 -12.30
C PRO A 322 -5.57 -23.08 -12.12
N THR A 323 -4.85 -22.77 -13.21
CA THR A 323 -3.45 -22.32 -13.19
C THR A 323 -3.28 -20.80 -13.12
N GLY A 324 -4.40 -20.09 -13.00
CA GLY A 324 -4.50 -18.64 -12.98
C GLY A 324 -3.58 -18.00 -11.94
N ASN A 325 -2.78 -17.05 -12.40
CA ASN A 325 -1.80 -16.36 -11.59
C ASN A 325 -1.87 -14.85 -11.81
N VAL A 326 -1.88 -14.09 -10.72
CA VAL A 326 -1.90 -12.62 -10.72
C VAL A 326 -0.70 -12.00 -11.44
N TYR A 327 0.39 -12.74 -11.66
CA TYR A 327 1.55 -12.28 -12.42
C TYR A 327 1.41 -12.42 -13.94
N ASN A 328 0.40 -13.16 -14.40
CA ASN A 328 0.19 -13.42 -15.82
C ASN A 328 -0.86 -12.50 -16.45
N ILE A 329 -1.59 -11.72 -15.64
CA ILE A 329 -2.60 -10.77 -16.11
C ILE A 329 -1.95 -9.46 -16.56
N THR A 330 -2.49 -8.86 -17.60
CA THR A 330 -2.07 -7.51 -18.02
C THR A 330 -2.64 -6.46 -17.06
N PRO A 331 -2.00 -5.28 -16.91
CA PRO A 331 -2.54 -4.21 -16.08
C PRO A 331 -3.95 -3.76 -16.47
N ASP A 332 -4.28 -3.76 -17.76
CA ASP A 332 -5.60 -3.36 -18.26
C ASP A 332 -6.68 -4.39 -17.90
N GLU A 333 -6.38 -5.69 -17.98
CA GLU A 333 -7.27 -6.75 -17.50
C GLU A 333 -7.48 -6.66 -15.99
N ALA A 334 -6.39 -6.49 -15.23
CA ALA A 334 -6.43 -6.37 -13.78
C ALA A 334 -7.28 -5.15 -13.32
N MET A 335 -7.17 -4.03 -14.04
CA MET A 335 -7.99 -2.83 -13.81
C MET A 335 -9.46 -3.05 -14.16
N THR A 336 -9.73 -3.77 -15.24
CA THR A 336 -11.11 -4.12 -15.64
C THR A 336 -11.78 -5.00 -14.58
N LEU A 337 -11.06 -6.00 -14.06
CA LEU A 337 -11.52 -6.85 -12.95
C LEU A 337 -11.73 -6.05 -11.66
N THR A 338 -10.80 -5.17 -11.32
CA THR A 338 -10.94 -4.31 -10.14
C THR A 338 -12.19 -3.42 -10.25
N SER A 339 -12.48 -2.92 -11.45
CA SER A 339 -13.68 -2.10 -11.70
C SER A 339 -14.97 -2.92 -11.58
N SER A 340 -15.01 -4.14 -12.12
CA SER A 340 -16.19 -5.01 -11.99
C SER A 340 -16.47 -5.40 -10.53
N PHE A 341 -15.41 -5.66 -9.76
CA PHE A 341 -15.47 -5.90 -8.31
C PHE A 341 -16.04 -4.73 -7.51
N LEU A 342 -15.68 -3.50 -7.86
CA LEU A 342 -16.21 -2.31 -7.19
C LEU A 342 -17.70 -2.11 -7.54
N GLN A 343 -18.07 -2.38 -8.80
CA GLN A 343 -19.47 -2.30 -9.24
C GLN A 343 -20.36 -3.35 -8.57
N SER A 344 -19.86 -4.59 -8.39
CA SER A 344 -20.62 -5.64 -7.69
C SER A 344 -20.86 -5.33 -6.21
N GLU A 345 -20.01 -4.51 -5.60
CA GLU A 345 -20.12 -4.07 -4.21
C GLU A 345 -21.02 -2.82 -4.01
N ALA A 346 -21.42 -2.15 -5.09
CA ALA A 346 -22.23 -0.93 -4.98
C ALA A 346 -23.61 -1.19 -4.36
N PRO A 347 -24.38 -2.23 -4.74
CA PRO A 347 -25.71 -2.49 -4.19
C PRO A 347 -25.70 -2.85 -2.70
N THR A 348 -24.59 -3.37 -2.17
CA THR A 348 -24.46 -3.78 -0.76
C THR A 348 -24.06 -2.61 0.15
N GLY A 349 -23.78 -1.43 -0.41
CA GLY A 349 -23.24 -0.28 0.31
C GLY A 349 -21.74 -0.38 0.63
N ALA A 350 -21.09 -1.49 0.26
CA ALA A 350 -19.67 -1.72 0.53
C ALA A 350 -18.76 -0.74 -0.23
N LEU A 351 -19.13 -0.36 -1.46
CA LEU A 351 -18.42 0.69 -2.20
C LEU A 351 -18.47 2.03 -1.45
N ALA A 352 -19.62 2.41 -0.89
CA ALA A 352 -19.76 3.65 -0.12
C ALA A 352 -18.89 3.64 1.14
N ILE A 353 -18.81 2.49 1.82
CA ILE A 353 -17.93 2.30 2.98
C ILE A 353 -16.45 2.43 2.59
N LYS A 354 -16.04 1.84 1.46
CA LYS A 354 -14.67 1.99 0.91
C LYS A 354 -14.34 3.45 0.59
N LEU A 355 -15.25 4.16 -0.07
CA LEU A 355 -15.07 5.58 -0.38
C LEU A 355 -14.97 6.43 0.90
N ALA A 356 -15.78 6.12 1.92
CA ALA A 356 -15.70 6.76 3.23
C ALA A 356 -14.38 6.43 3.98
N ALA A 357 -13.83 5.24 3.80
CA ALA A 357 -12.50 4.90 4.34
C ALA A 357 -11.39 5.65 3.59
N LEU A 358 -11.41 5.68 2.25
CA LEU A 358 -10.44 6.44 1.44
C LEU A 358 -10.38 7.92 1.82
N ARG A 359 -11.52 8.50 2.22
CA ARG A 359 -11.63 9.88 2.72
C ARG A 359 -10.82 10.16 3.97
N LEU A 360 -10.68 9.16 4.83
CA LEU A 360 -9.95 9.27 6.09
C LEU A 360 -8.50 8.85 5.97
N LEU A 361 -8.10 8.15 4.89
CA LEU A 361 -6.70 7.76 4.67
C LEU A 361 -5.68 8.91 4.72
N PRO A 362 -5.98 10.16 4.30
CA PRO A 362 -5.04 11.26 4.53
C PRO A 362 -4.64 11.44 6.01
N SER A 363 -5.46 11.01 6.97
CA SER A 363 -5.08 11.03 8.40
C SER A 363 -3.95 10.04 8.72
N PHE A 364 -3.88 8.89 8.02
CA PHE A 364 -2.72 8.01 8.13
C PHE A 364 -1.48 8.75 7.65
N PHE A 365 -1.58 9.48 6.55
CA PHE A 365 -0.41 10.07 5.90
C PHE A 365 -0.02 11.43 6.46
N ASN A 366 -0.68 11.95 7.50
CA ASN A 366 -0.27 13.20 8.11
C ASN A 366 0.77 12.94 9.20
N PRO A 367 1.86 13.74 9.31
CA PRO A 367 2.67 13.72 10.52
C PRO A 367 1.76 13.99 11.72
N MET A 368 1.94 13.22 12.79
CA MET A 368 1.18 13.43 14.02
C MET A 368 1.48 14.84 14.57
N PRO A 369 0.46 15.60 15.03
CA PRO A 369 0.72 16.85 15.72
C PRO A 369 1.57 16.62 16.97
N ILE A 370 2.44 17.58 17.29
CA ILE A 370 3.35 17.51 18.43
C ILE A 370 2.54 17.26 19.72
N GLY A 371 2.93 16.23 20.49
CA GLY A 371 2.32 15.89 21.79
C GLY A 371 1.06 15.02 21.72
N VAL A 372 0.59 14.63 20.53
CA VAL A 372 -0.54 13.70 20.41
C VAL A 372 -0.05 12.26 20.55
N LYS A 373 -0.54 11.56 21.58
CA LYS A 373 -0.35 10.12 21.75
C LYS A 373 -1.49 9.36 21.10
N MET A 374 -1.17 8.22 20.50
CA MET A 374 -2.18 7.28 20.03
C MET A 374 -2.69 6.46 21.22
N ALA A 375 -4.00 6.49 21.44
CA ALA A 375 -4.62 5.71 22.49
C ALA A 375 -4.89 4.27 22.04
N ASP A 376 -5.05 3.37 23.02
CA ASP A 376 -5.69 2.08 22.81
C ASP A 376 -7.05 2.26 22.12
N ILE A 377 -7.48 1.23 21.41
CA ILE A 377 -8.76 1.21 20.71
C ILE A 377 -9.71 0.21 21.33
N ASP A 378 -11.01 0.44 21.11
CA ASP A 378 -12.02 -0.60 21.29
C ASP A 378 -12.14 -1.39 19.99
N GLY A 379 -11.63 -2.62 20.01
CA GLY A 379 -11.62 -3.57 18.90
C GLY A 379 -13.00 -4.12 18.52
N TYR A 380 -14.07 -3.75 19.24
CA TYR A 380 -15.40 -4.30 19.03
C TYR A 380 -15.86 -4.31 17.58
N TYR A 381 -15.70 -3.20 16.85
CA TYR A 381 -16.19 -3.13 15.47
C TYR A 381 -15.38 -3.99 14.50
N THR A 382 -14.09 -4.21 14.78
CA THR A 382 -13.27 -5.18 14.04
C THR A 382 -13.75 -6.59 14.32
N ILE A 383 -13.95 -6.95 15.59
CA ILE A 383 -14.48 -8.27 15.99
C ILE A 383 -15.87 -8.52 15.40
N LEU A 384 -16.76 -7.52 15.41
CA LEU A 384 -18.08 -7.64 14.79
C LEU A 384 -17.96 -7.93 13.28
N ALA A 385 -17.11 -7.19 12.57
CA ALA A 385 -16.89 -7.42 11.14
C ALA A 385 -16.28 -8.81 10.87
N MET A 386 -15.38 -9.29 11.74
CA MET A 386 -14.81 -10.64 11.65
C MET A 386 -15.88 -11.72 11.90
N ARG A 387 -16.78 -11.53 12.86
CA ARG A 387 -17.92 -12.43 13.10
C ARG A 387 -18.86 -12.49 11.91
N GLU A 388 -19.24 -11.35 11.34
CA GLU A 388 -20.07 -11.27 10.12
C GLU A 388 -19.40 -12.04 8.98
N LEU A 389 -18.12 -11.78 8.73
CA LEU A 389 -17.35 -12.46 7.69
C LEU A 389 -17.26 -13.98 7.92
N THR A 390 -17.06 -14.40 9.17
CA THR A 390 -16.97 -15.82 9.54
C THR A 390 -18.30 -16.53 9.32
N ALA A 391 -19.42 -15.90 9.71
CA ALA A 391 -20.75 -16.47 9.54
C ALA A 391 -21.12 -16.65 8.06
N GLU A 392 -20.84 -15.65 7.21
CA GLU A 392 -21.05 -15.74 5.76
C GLU A 392 -20.23 -16.90 5.14
N LEU A 393 -18.99 -17.07 5.60
CA LEU A 393 -18.10 -18.13 5.13
C LEU A 393 -18.53 -19.52 5.57
N ASP A 394 -18.92 -19.68 6.84
CA ASP A 394 -19.44 -20.96 7.34
C ASP A 394 -20.69 -21.34 6.55
N GLY A 395 -21.60 -20.39 6.33
CA GLY A 395 -22.80 -20.59 5.50
C GLY A 395 -22.46 -21.00 4.06
N ALA A 396 -21.50 -20.32 3.42
CA ALA A 396 -21.09 -20.64 2.06
C ALA A 396 -20.42 -22.02 1.94
N ARG A 397 -19.60 -22.41 2.93
CA ARG A 397 -18.95 -23.74 2.98
C ARG A 397 -19.95 -24.86 3.19
N ILE A 398 -20.95 -24.64 4.05
CA ILE A 398 -22.05 -25.60 4.22
C ILE A 398 -22.76 -25.80 2.88
N LYS A 399 -23.14 -24.70 2.20
CA LYS A 399 -23.78 -24.75 0.88
C LYS A 399 -22.93 -25.48 -0.15
N GLN A 400 -21.63 -25.19 -0.21
CA GLN A 400 -20.72 -25.84 -1.16
C GLN A 400 -20.62 -27.36 -0.93
N ARG A 401 -20.69 -27.83 0.31
CA ARG A 401 -20.72 -29.28 0.60
C ARG A 401 -22.03 -29.93 0.21
N THR A 402 -23.15 -29.23 0.36
CA THR A 402 -24.48 -29.75 -0.05
C THR A 402 -24.71 -29.64 -1.55
N GLU A 403 -24.10 -28.66 -2.22
CA GLU A 403 -24.24 -28.34 -3.64
C GLU A 403 -22.85 -28.12 -4.29
N PRO A 404 -22.09 -29.19 -4.59
CA PRO A 404 -20.69 -29.08 -5.03
C PRO A 404 -20.48 -28.36 -6.36
N ASN A 405 -21.54 -28.19 -7.15
CA ASN A 405 -21.50 -27.55 -8.46
C ASN A 405 -21.45 -26.01 -8.39
N ASP A 406 -21.76 -25.40 -7.22
CA ASP A 406 -21.63 -23.96 -7.04
C ASP A 406 -20.22 -23.60 -6.53
N SER A 407 -19.29 -23.41 -7.47
CA SER A 407 -17.93 -22.95 -7.19
C SER A 407 -17.84 -21.45 -6.86
N THR A 408 -18.96 -20.71 -6.92
CA THR A 408 -18.99 -19.25 -6.75
C THR A 408 -19.40 -18.80 -5.35
N ALA A 409 -20.19 -19.62 -4.63
CA ALA A 409 -20.74 -19.31 -3.32
C ALA A 409 -19.73 -18.73 -2.33
N VAL A 410 -18.56 -19.37 -2.17
CA VAL A 410 -17.54 -18.94 -1.19
C VAL A 410 -16.97 -17.57 -1.53
N PHE A 411 -16.71 -17.29 -2.80
CA PHE A 411 -16.17 -15.99 -3.18
C PHE A 411 -17.19 -14.87 -3.09
N GLU A 412 -18.43 -15.13 -3.51
CA GLU A 412 -19.48 -14.12 -3.42
C GLU A 412 -19.75 -13.74 -1.96
N ALA A 413 -19.78 -14.73 -1.07
CA ALA A 413 -19.93 -14.54 0.37
C ALA A 413 -18.82 -13.64 0.97
N ILE A 414 -17.57 -13.79 0.52
CA ILE A 414 -16.44 -13.00 1.02
C ILE A 414 -16.38 -11.61 0.38
N TRP A 415 -16.37 -11.58 -0.95
CA TRP A 415 -15.90 -10.44 -1.73
C TRP A 415 -17.03 -9.61 -2.33
N SER A 416 -18.15 -10.23 -2.69
CA SER A 416 -19.30 -9.54 -3.31
C SER A 416 -20.27 -8.98 -2.27
N ASN A 417 -20.49 -9.72 -1.16
CA ASN A 417 -21.40 -9.30 -0.07
C ASN A 417 -20.86 -8.14 0.78
N GLY A 418 -19.61 -7.72 0.55
CA GLY A 418 -19.06 -6.51 1.17
C GLY A 418 -18.56 -6.68 2.62
N VAL A 419 -18.63 -7.87 3.21
CA VAL A 419 -18.12 -8.15 4.56
C VAL A 419 -16.61 -7.93 4.66
N ALA A 420 -15.84 -8.33 3.65
CA ALA A 420 -14.41 -8.03 3.56
C ALA A 420 -14.14 -6.52 3.51
N SER A 421 -14.96 -5.77 2.75
CA SER A 421 -14.86 -4.31 2.63
C SER A 421 -15.16 -3.59 3.95
N LYS A 422 -16.16 -4.07 4.71
CA LYS A 422 -16.47 -3.57 6.06
C LYS A 422 -15.28 -3.77 7.01
N LEU A 423 -14.69 -4.97 7.01
CA LEU A 423 -13.53 -5.26 7.85
C LEU A 423 -12.33 -4.37 7.49
N LEU A 424 -12.02 -4.24 6.19
CA LEU A 424 -10.94 -3.37 5.72
C LEU A 424 -11.17 -1.90 6.12
N ALA A 425 -12.41 -1.42 6.07
CA ALA A 425 -12.72 -0.06 6.51
C ALA A 425 -12.51 0.16 8.02
N GLN A 426 -12.66 -0.88 8.86
CA GLN A 426 -12.37 -0.75 10.29
C GLN A 426 -10.89 -0.49 10.59
N TYR A 427 -9.96 -0.92 9.74
CA TYR A 427 -8.54 -0.56 9.89
C TYR A 427 -8.39 0.96 9.88
N VAL A 428 -9.09 1.62 8.93
CA VAL A 428 -9.02 3.07 8.79
C VAL A 428 -9.78 3.77 9.91
N PHE A 429 -11.01 3.37 10.17
CA PHE A 429 -11.85 4.03 11.19
C PHE A 429 -11.27 3.92 12.60
N SER A 430 -10.73 2.75 12.98
CA SER A 430 -10.12 2.57 14.30
C SER A 430 -8.82 3.36 14.46
N HIS A 431 -8.04 3.52 13.40
CA HIS A 431 -6.86 4.38 13.41
C HIS A 431 -7.25 5.83 13.69
N THR A 432 -8.21 6.39 12.94
CA THR A 432 -8.65 7.78 13.14
C THR A 432 -9.21 8.01 14.54
N ARG A 433 -9.89 7.02 15.13
CA ARG A 433 -10.34 7.08 16.53
C ARG A 433 -9.17 7.09 17.53
N SER A 434 -8.14 6.28 17.30
CA SER A 434 -6.97 6.21 18.19
C SER A 434 -6.20 7.54 18.28
N MET A 435 -6.25 8.37 17.24
CA MET A 435 -5.63 9.69 17.21
C MET A 435 -6.32 10.72 18.13
N SER A 436 -7.50 10.42 18.66
CA SER A 436 -8.21 11.31 19.60
C SER A 436 -7.56 11.35 21.00
N GLY A 437 -6.61 10.45 21.29
CA GLY A 437 -5.93 10.36 22.57
C GLY A 437 -6.80 9.83 23.73
N LYS A 438 -8.05 9.40 23.46
CA LYS A 438 -8.95 8.84 24.48
C LYS A 438 -9.66 7.59 23.97
N LEU A 439 -9.75 6.58 24.84
CA LEU A 439 -10.58 5.41 24.60
C LEU A 439 -12.07 5.80 24.80
N PRO A 440 -12.95 5.53 23.82
CA PRO A 440 -14.38 5.83 23.97
C PRO A 440 -15.04 5.04 25.12
N PRO A 441 -16.08 5.60 25.77
CA PRO A 441 -16.85 4.85 26.77
C PRO A 441 -17.53 3.64 26.13
N SER A 442 -17.58 2.51 26.84
CA SER A 442 -18.14 1.25 26.34
C SER A 442 -19.67 1.29 26.21
N ASN A 443 -20.33 2.21 26.93
CA ASN A 443 -21.79 2.38 26.93
C ASN A 443 -22.56 1.05 27.14
N GLY A 444 -22.05 0.16 28.00
CA GLY A 444 -22.66 -1.13 28.32
C GLY A 444 -22.39 -2.26 27.32
N ARG A 445 -21.60 -2.01 26.27
CA ARG A 445 -21.14 -3.03 25.31
C ARG A 445 -19.91 -3.77 25.83
N GLN A 446 -19.73 -5.03 25.43
CA GLN A 446 -18.47 -5.76 25.62
C GLN A 446 -17.32 -4.97 24.99
N ARG A 447 -16.32 -4.63 25.80
CA ARG A 447 -15.15 -3.87 25.36
C ARG A 447 -14.02 -4.83 24.97
N PHE A 448 -13.40 -4.56 23.83
CA PHE A 448 -12.23 -5.29 23.35
C PHE A 448 -11.03 -4.35 23.30
N ARG A 449 -10.59 -3.88 24.48
CA ARG A 449 -9.45 -2.96 24.59
C ARG A 449 -8.18 -3.64 24.09
N THR A 450 -7.45 -2.96 23.20
CA THR A 450 -6.22 -3.45 22.58
C THR A 450 -5.50 -2.32 21.85
N THR A 451 -4.26 -2.54 21.45
CA THR A 451 -3.56 -1.63 20.56
C THR A 451 -4.06 -1.78 19.12
N TRP A 452 -3.88 -0.74 18.30
CA TRP A 452 -4.29 -0.82 16.90
C TRP A 452 -3.52 -1.92 16.15
N CYS A 453 -2.20 -1.98 16.33
CA CYS A 453 -1.36 -2.98 15.68
C CYS A 453 -1.69 -4.40 16.15
N GLY A 454 -1.97 -4.60 17.44
CA GLY A 454 -2.29 -5.90 18.02
C GLY A 454 -3.52 -6.54 17.36
N ILE A 455 -4.64 -5.81 17.31
CA ILE A 455 -5.86 -6.38 16.70
C ILE A 455 -5.76 -6.52 15.19
N GLN A 456 -5.07 -5.62 14.50
CA GLN A 456 -4.90 -5.77 13.05
C GLN A 456 -3.99 -6.95 12.71
N ALA A 457 -2.88 -7.15 13.43
CA ALA A 457 -2.04 -8.34 13.26
C ALA A 457 -2.83 -9.64 13.52
N ALA A 458 -3.61 -9.67 14.59
CA ALA A 458 -4.48 -10.81 14.89
C ALA A 458 -5.55 -11.03 13.80
N ALA A 459 -6.18 -9.96 13.30
CA ALA A 459 -7.13 -10.07 12.19
C ALA A 459 -6.47 -10.65 10.93
N ASN A 460 -5.24 -10.26 10.59
CA ASN A 460 -4.50 -10.87 9.47
C ASN A 460 -4.27 -12.38 9.71
N MET A 461 -3.80 -12.78 10.89
CA MET A 461 -3.61 -14.20 11.22
C MET A 461 -4.92 -14.99 11.18
N TYR A 462 -6.01 -14.39 11.66
CA TYR A 462 -7.33 -15.01 11.64
C TYR A 462 -7.81 -15.24 10.21
N LEU A 463 -7.74 -14.20 9.36
CA LEU A 463 -8.11 -14.30 7.95
C LEU A 463 -7.27 -15.35 7.20
N HIS A 464 -5.99 -15.46 7.56
CA HIS A 464 -5.06 -16.39 6.93
C HIS A 464 -5.24 -17.83 7.41
N HIS A 465 -5.15 -18.06 8.72
CA HIS A 465 -5.02 -19.40 9.28
C HIS A 465 -6.34 -20.01 9.74
N VAL A 466 -7.26 -19.19 10.23
CA VAL A 466 -8.54 -19.68 10.80
C VAL A 466 -9.59 -19.73 9.71
N VAL A 467 -9.80 -18.59 9.06
CA VAL A 467 -10.82 -18.42 8.04
C VAL A 467 -10.32 -18.86 6.67
N ARG A 468 -9.00 -18.91 6.41
CA ARG A 468 -8.42 -19.33 5.13
C ARG A 468 -8.97 -18.54 3.94
N MET A 469 -9.15 -17.24 4.13
CA MET A 469 -9.59 -16.29 3.10
C MET A 469 -8.42 -15.82 2.23
N THR A 470 -7.20 -15.84 2.78
CA THR A 470 -6.01 -15.35 2.10
C THR A 470 -5.06 -16.49 1.77
N GLU A 471 -4.44 -16.43 0.61
CA GLU A 471 -3.54 -17.48 0.13
C GLU A 471 -2.12 -17.30 0.68
N PRO A 472 -1.50 -18.36 1.23
CA PRO A 472 -0.10 -18.33 1.63
C PRO A 472 0.82 -18.15 0.42
N GLY A 473 1.86 -17.33 0.56
CA GLY A 473 2.76 -17.03 -0.55
C GLY A 473 4.13 -16.52 -0.11
N PHE A 474 5.01 -16.27 -1.08
CA PHE A 474 6.40 -15.81 -0.84
C PHE A 474 6.51 -14.59 0.09
N LEU A 475 5.60 -13.63 -0.05
CA LEU A 475 5.56 -12.45 0.82
C LEU A 475 5.23 -12.78 2.28
N GLU A 476 4.45 -13.83 2.53
CA GLU A 476 4.11 -14.28 3.88
C GLU A 476 5.37 -14.72 4.63
N GLN A 477 6.26 -15.47 3.97
CA GLN A 477 7.53 -15.94 4.56
C GLN A 477 8.46 -14.81 5.01
N ARG A 478 8.44 -13.71 4.26
CA ARG A 478 9.24 -12.52 4.60
C ARG A 478 8.53 -11.66 5.64
N ALA A 479 7.21 -11.52 5.54
CA ALA A 479 6.42 -10.63 6.38
C ALA A 479 6.16 -11.21 7.78
N HIS A 480 6.16 -12.53 7.92
CA HIS A 480 5.87 -13.16 9.20
C HIS A 480 6.87 -12.76 10.28
N HIS A 481 8.16 -12.62 9.96
CA HIS A 481 9.17 -12.31 10.97
C HIS A 481 8.91 -10.96 11.64
N TYR A 482 8.64 -9.93 10.83
CA TYR A 482 8.33 -8.60 11.34
C TYR A 482 6.94 -8.55 11.99
N MET A 483 5.93 -9.19 11.37
CA MET A 483 4.57 -9.24 11.91
C MET A 483 4.52 -9.96 13.27
N MET A 484 5.28 -11.04 13.47
CA MET A 484 5.35 -11.74 14.76
C MET A 484 6.11 -10.92 15.81
N TYR A 485 7.20 -10.26 15.41
CA TYR A 485 7.91 -9.35 16.31
C TYR A 485 6.99 -8.23 16.80
N LEU A 486 6.26 -7.60 15.88
CA LEU A 486 5.26 -6.59 16.21
C LEU A 486 4.20 -7.19 17.15
N PHE A 487 3.62 -8.33 16.78
CA PHE A 487 2.54 -8.92 17.55
C PHE A 487 2.94 -9.30 18.98
N GLN A 488 4.12 -9.90 19.15
CA GLN A 488 4.69 -10.21 20.46
C GLN A 488 4.86 -8.93 21.30
N ARG A 489 5.42 -7.86 20.71
CA ARG A 489 5.60 -6.57 21.39
C ARG A 489 4.26 -5.99 21.87
N GLU A 490 3.25 -5.98 21.02
CA GLU A 490 1.91 -5.46 21.36
C GLU A 490 1.26 -6.28 22.49
N LEU A 491 1.38 -7.62 22.46
CA LEU A 491 0.83 -8.47 23.52
C LEU A 491 1.61 -8.37 24.83
N THR A 492 2.93 -8.19 24.80
CA THR A 492 3.70 -7.91 26.03
C THR A 492 3.21 -6.63 26.70
N GLN A 493 2.96 -5.57 25.92
CA GLN A 493 2.42 -4.31 26.44
C GLN A 493 1.01 -4.50 27.02
N LEU A 494 0.13 -5.19 26.29
CA LEU A 494 -1.26 -5.39 26.73
C LEU A 494 -1.34 -6.28 27.98
N SER A 495 -0.48 -7.30 28.09
CA SER A 495 -0.43 -8.16 29.28
C SER A 495 0.13 -7.45 30.50
N ALA A 496 1.08 -6.52 30.35
CA ALA A 496 1.52 -5.68 31.45
C ALA A 496 0.38 -4.79 32.00
N GLN A 497 -0.50 -4.28 31.12
CA GLN A 497 -1.68 -3.50 31.51
C GLN A 497 -2.80 -4.36 32.13
N LEU A 498 -2.81 -5.68 31.90
CA LEU A 498 -3.79 -6.58 32.52
C LEU A 498 -3.60 -6.69 34.03
N GLU A 499 -2.37 -6.55 34.51
CA GLU A 499 -2.01 -6.65 35.93
C GLU A 499 -2.37 -5.39 36.74
N GLU A 500 -2.80 -4.33 36.07
CA GLU A 500 -3.25 -3.09 36.72
C GLU A 500 -4.59 -3.29 37.46
N GLN A 501 -4.73 -2.62 38.62
CA GLN A 501 -5.85 -2.83 39.56
C GLN A 501 -7.25 -2.53 38.96
N ASP A 502 -7.33 -1.64 37.97
CA ASP A 502 -8.57 -1.23 37.30
C ASP A 502 -8.62 -1.67 35.81
N SER A 503 -7.89 -2.73 35.45
CA SER A 503 -7.82 -3.18 34.06
C SER A 503 -9.17 -3.69 33.53
N ASP A 504 -9.57 -3.17 32.38
CA ASP A 504 -10.77 -3.56 31.64
C ASP A 504 -10.49 -4.50 30.46
N ILE A 505 -9.28 -5.07 30.40
CA ILE A 505 -8.83 -5.97 29.34
C ILE A 505 -9.44 -7.36 29.56
N SER A 506 -10.11 -7.88 28.52
CA SER A 506 -10.69 -9.22 28.56
C SER A 506 -9.60 -10.30 28.46
N ARG A 507 -9.57 -11.22 29.43
CA ARG A 507 -8.66 -12.38 29.42
C ARG A 507 -8.93 -13.34 28.26
N ASP A 508 -10.19 -13.59 27.93
CA ASP A 508 -10.57 -14.42 26.77
C ASP A 508 -10.16 -13.76 25.46
N PHE A 509 -10.18 -12.43 25.42
CA PHE A 509 -9.69 -11.68 24.28
C PHE A 509 -8.17 -11.78 24.14
N LEU A 510 -7.42 -11.70 25.23
CA LEU A 510 -5.97 -11.95 25.21
C LEU A 510 -5.65 -13.38 24.80
N PHE A 511 -6.37 -14.36 25.34
CA PHE A 511 -6.25 -15.75 24.94
C PHE A 511 -6.48 -15.93 23.44
N TRP A 512 -7.50 -15.30 22.87
CA TRP A 512 -7.74 -15.33 21.42
C TRP A 512 -6.56 -14.80 20.61
N HIS A 513 -5.88 -13.73 21.06
CA HIS A 513 -4.66 -13.26 20.40
C HIS A 513 -3.51 -14.26 20.52
N TYR A 514 -3.24 -14.76 21.73
CA TYR A 514 -2.19 -15.75 21.96
C TYR A 514 -2.40 -17.01 21.13
N PHE A 515 -3.65 -17.46 21.03
CA PHE A 515 -4.03 -18.63 20.24
C PHE A 515 -3.78 -18.43 18.74
N LEU A 516 -4.08 -17.25 18.20
CA LEU A 516 -3.78 -16.92 16.80
C LEU A 516 -2.29 -16.86 16.51
N GLY A 517 -1.51 -16.26 17.40
CA GLY A 517 -0.05 -16.27 17.31
C GLY A 517 0.50 -17.68 17.36
N ALA A 518 0.01 -18.51 18.28
CA ALA A 518 0.41 -19.91 18.41
C ALA A 518 0.07 -20.74 17.16
N ILE A 519 -1.10 -20.57 16.55
CA ILE A 519 -1.44 -21.23 15.28
C ILE A 519 -0.47 -20.80 14.17
N HIS A 520 -0.21 -19.50 14.07
CA HIS A 520 0.70 -18.97 13.06
C HIS A 520 2.10 -19.59 13.24
N MET A 521 2.61 -19.63 14.47
CA MET A 521 3.91 -20.21 14.78
C MET A 521 3.92 -21.72 14.60
N TYR A 522 2.84 -22.43 14.94
CA TYR A 522 2.74 -23.88 14.76
C TYR A 522 2.94 -24.32 13.30
N LYS A 523 2.46 -23.50 12.36
CA LYS A 523 2.57 -23.75 10.91
C LYS A 523 3.91 -23.33 10.31
N ASN A 524 4.59 -22.34 10.90
CA ASN A 524 5.77 -21.71 10.29
C ASN A 524 7.08 -22.00 11.04
N ASP A 525 7.09 -21.93 12.37
CA ASP A 525 8.31 -22.02 13.19
C ASP A 525 7.99 -22.40 14.65
N ARG A 526 7.44 -23.62 14.83
CA ARG A 526 6.78 -24.07 16.07
C ARG A 526 7.68 -24.30 17.28
N GLU A 527 9.00 -24.34 17.07
CA GLU A 527 10.00 -24.60 18.11
C GLU A 527 10.81 -23.34 18.49
N SER A 528 10.49 -22.18 17.90
CA SER A 528 11.16 -20.92 18.19
C SER A 528 10.78 -20.33 19.55
N SER A 529 11.63 -19.46 20.09
CA SER A 529 11.32 -18.68 21.31
C SER A 529 10.07 -17.81 21.15
N THR A 530 9.80 -17.33 19.93
CA THR A 530 8.57 -16.62 19.59
C THR A 530 7.35 -17.53 19.75
N ALA A 531 7.43 -18.80 19.33
CA ALA A 531 6.36 -19.77 19.55
C ALA A 531 6.13 -20.04 21.05
N GLU A 532 7.22 -20.18 21.80
CA GLU A 532 7.19 -20.37 23.26
C GLU A 532 6.45 -19.24 23.99
N PHE A 533 6.63 -17.99 23.57
CA PHE A 533 5.89 -16.85 24.11
C PHE A 533 4.36 -17.01 23.95
N PHE A 534 3.89 -17.39 22.76
CA PHE A 534 2.45 -17.56 22.53
C PHE A 534 1.88 -18.76 23.28
N TYR A 535 2.61 -19.88 23.33
CA TYR A 535 2.21 -21.05 24.12
C TYR A 535 2.13 -20.72 25.62
N GLY A 536 3.06 -19.91 26.14
CA GLY A 536 3.03 -19.44 27.52
C GLY A 536 1.77 -18.64 27.85
N GLY A 537 1.36 -17.70 26.98
CA GLY A 537 0.12 -16.94 27.18
C GLY A 537 -1.15 -17.80 27.18
N ILE A 538 -1.18 -18.87 26.38
CA ILE A 538 -2.28 -19.86 26.40
C ILE A 538 -2.28 -20.64 27.71
N TYR A 539 -1.10 -21.10 28.15
CA TYR A 539 -0.94 -21.81 29.42
C TYR A 539 -1.40 -20.96 30.61
N ASP A 540 -0.97 -19.70 30.68
CA ASP A 540 -1.35 -18.79 31.75
C ASP A 540 -2.86 -18.58 31.80
N TRP A 541 -3.50 -18.39 30.65
CA TRP A 541 -4.96 -18.28 30.57
C TRP A 541 -5.65 -19.58 31.01
N SER A 542 -5.17 -20.74 30.55
CA SER A 542 -5.72 -22.06 30.93
C SER A 542 -5.66 -22.26 32.45
N LYS A 543 -4.51 -21.98 33.06
CA LYS A 543 -4.28 -22.10 34.50
C LYS A 543 -5.15 -21.16 35.32
N VAL A 544 -5.28 -19.90 34.90
CA VAL A 544 -6.08 -18.89 35.61
C VAL A 544 -7.58 -19.20 35.54
N ASN A 545 -8.06 -19.74 34.42
CA ASN A 545 -9.49 -20.03 34.23
C ASN A 545 -9.87 -21.48 34.58
N GLY A 546 -8.90 -22.34 34.91
CA GLY A 546 -9.14 -23.76 35.20
C GLY A 546 -9.63 -24.56 33.99
N VAL A 547 -9.32 -24.11 32.78
CA VAL A 547 -9.77 -24.73 31.53
C VAL A 547 -8.75 -25.76 31.07
N THR A 548 -9.11 -27.05 31.10
CA THR A 548 -8.25 -28.15 30.63
C THR A 548 -8.69 -28.71 29.29
N GLU A 549 -9.98 -28.70 28.99
CA GLU A 549 -10.53 -29.35 27.79
C GLU A 549 -10.56 -28.41 26.58
N TRP A 550 -10.32 -28.98 25.39
CA TRP A 550 -10.39 -28.23 24.14
C TRP A 550 -11.76 -27.61 23.89
N ALA A 551 -12.85 -28.29 24.27
CA ALA A 551 -14.22 -27.81 24.04
C ALA A 551 -14.49 -26.46 24.75
N ASP A 552 -13.95 -26.29 25.96
CA ASP A 552 -14.09 -25.06 26.73
C ASP A 552 -13.19 -23.95 26.20
N ALA A 553 -11.95 -24.28 25.80
CA ALA A 553 -11.05 -23.36 25.11
C ALA A 553 -11.68 -22.87 23.79
N TRP A 554 -12.29 -23.76 23.02
CA TRP A 554 -13.04 -23.43 21.81
C TRP A 554 -14.23 -22.51 22.09
N ALA A 555 -14.97 -22.76 23.19
CA ALA A 555 -16.07 -21.90 23.58
C ALA A 555 -15.59 -20.46 23.88
N ALA A 556 -14.44 -20.30 24.55
CA ALA A 556 -13.82 -19.01 24.78
C ALA A 556 -13.40 -18.32 23.46
N LEU A 557 -12.79 -19.05 22.52
CA LEU A 557 -12.45 -18.53 21.19
C LEU A 557 -13.70 -18.03 20.44
N ARG A 558 -14.79 -18.81 20.46
CA ARG A 558 -16.08 -18.40 19.87
C ARG A 558 -16.69 -17.18 20.56
N GLY A 559 -16.43 -17.00 21.85
CA GLY A 559 -16.81 -15.82 22.62
C GLY A 559 -16.20 -14.53 22.07
N VAL A 560 -15.09 -14.62 21.32
CA VAL A 560 -14.44 -13.51 20.61
C VAL A 560 -14.80 -13.54 19.13
N SER A 561 -14.23 -14.44 18.34
CA SER A 561 -14.57 -14.67 16.93
C SER A 561 -13.93 -15.99 16.51
N TRP A 562 -14.74 -16.99 16.18
CA TRP A 562 -14.26 -18.28 15.72
C TRP A 562 -15.35 -18.97 14.90
N PRO A 563 -15.00 -19.75 13.85
CA PRO A 563 -16.00 -20.48 13.05
C PRO A 563 -16.76 -21.52 13.89
N ALA A 564 -18.00 -21.79 13.49
CA ALA A 564 -18.82 -22.84 14.09
C ALA A 564 -18.28 -24.22 13.72
N GLU A 565 -17.78 -24.36 12.50
CA GLU A 565 -17.00 -25.51 12.03
C GLU A 565 -15.61 -25.03 11.61
N TYR A 566 -14.61 -25.24 12.45
CA TYR A 566 -13.24 -24.85 12.12
C TYR A 566 -12.66 -25.82 11.09
N PRO A 567 -12.32 -25.39 9.85
CA PRO A 567 -11.83 -26.30 8.82
C PRO A 567 -10.51 -26.99 9.17
N ASP A 568 -9.77 -26.44 10.12
CA ASP A 568 -8.46 -26.92 10.57
C ASP A 568 -8.48 -27.19 12.08
N GLU A 569 -9.60 -27.75 12.57
CA GLU A 569 -9.81 -28.07 13.99
C GLU A 569 -8.66 -28.88 14.58
N LEU A 570 -8.13 -29.85 13.83
CA LEU A 570 -6.99 -30.66 14.28
C LEU A 570 -5.78 -29.79 14.63
N THR A 571 -5.45 -28.78 13.82
CA THR A 571 -4.35 -27.87 14.13
C THR A 571 -4.63 -27.08 15.40
N GLY A 572 -5.87 -26.61 15.59
CA GLY A 572 -6.29 -25.93 16.83
C GLY A 572 -6.12 -26.83 18.06
N GLN A 573 -6.59 -28.07 17.97
CA GLN A 573 -6.42 -29.08 19.02
C GLN A 573 -4.94 -29.34 19.32
N CYS A 574 -4.10 -29.54 18.30
CA CYS A 574 -2.66 -29.74 18.50
C CYS A 574 -1.98 -28.55 19.19
N VAL A 575 -2.37 -27.32 18.84
CA VAL A 575 -1.86 -26.10 19.49
C VAL A 575 -2.28 -26.05 20.95
N TRP A 576 -3.56 -26.33 21.24
CA TRP A 576 -4.08 -26.41 22.61
C TRP A 576 -3.35 -27.45 23.45
N GLU A 577 -3.23 -28.68 22.94
CA GLU A 577 -2.55 -29.79 23.62
C GLU A 577 -1.09 -29.48 23.93
N ARG A 578 -0.39 -28.81 23.00
CA ARG A 578 1.01 -28.41 23.19
C ARG A 578 1.15 -27.32 24.25
N ALA A 579 0.20 -26.40 24.33
CA ALA A 579 0.31 -25.23 25.19
C ALA A 579 -0.19 -25.49 26.63
N ARG A 580 -1.25 -26.28 26.81
CA ARG A 580 -1.97 -26.40 28.08
C ARG A 580 -1.18 -27.02 29.24
N PHE A 581 -0.06 -27.68 28.98
CA PHE A 581 0.75 -28.39 29.99
C PHE A 581 2.14 -27.82 30.23
N LYS A 582 2.40 -26.57 29.84
CA LYS A 582 3.73 -25.96 30.01
C LYS A 582 4.09 -25.58 31.43
#